data_AF-A0A383UJ61-F1
#
_entry.id   AF-A0A383UJ61-F1
#
_cell.length_a   1.000
_cell.length_b   1.000
_cell.length_c   1.000
_cell.angle_alpha   90.00
_cell.angle_beta   90.00
_cell.angle_gamma   90.00
#
_symmetry.space_group_name_H-M   'P 1'
#
loop_
_entity.id
_entity.type
_entity.pdbx_description
1 polymer ?
#
loop_
_entity_poly.entity_id
_entity_poly.type
_entity_poly.pdbx_seq_one_letter_code
_entity_poly.pdbx_strand_id
1 'polypeptide(L)'
;MKNFLHLAIALMSVVMPALAVTFNCSGYKIDESVVAREMKKRIRQNDLSQSTLGSHSTTFYKYFDITTSGLTSSSSTGFRCYTNTGTNSPDVREWDGVSWTPCSQE
;
A
#
# COMPACT_ATOMS: atom_id res chain seq x y z
N MET A 1 -30.88 38.15 -41.05
CA MET A 1 -30.22 36.85 -40.77
C MET A 1 -29.26 37.07 -39.62
N LYS A 2 -29.50 36.47 -38.46
CA LYS A 2 -28.77 36.72 -37.21
C LYS A 2 -27.51 35.85 -37.17
N ASN A 3 -26.35 36.50 -37.08
CA ASN A 3 -25.05 35.87 -36.91
C ASN A 3 -24.97 35.22 -35.54
N PHE A 4 -24.86 33.88 -35.49
CA PHE A 4 -24.57 33.16 -34.26
C PHE A 4 -23.07 33.22 -34.00
N LEU A 5 -22.69 34.11 -33.08
CA LEU A 5 -21.38 34.13 -32.46
C LEU A 5 -21.27 32.86 -31.59
N HIS A 6 -20.53 31.85 -32.06
CA HIS A 6 -20.24 30.67 -31.26
C HIS A 6 -19.14 30.99 -30.24
N LEU A 7 -19.58 31.25 -29.01
CA LEU A 7 -18.74 31.41 -27.83
C LEU A 7 -18.14 30.05 -27.46
N ALA A 8 -16.91 29.77 -27.91
CA ALA A 8 -16.16 28.59 -27.49
C ALA A 8 -15.62 28.80 -26.07
N ILE A 9 -16.32 28.27 -25.07
CA ILE A 9 -15.79 28.15 -23.71
C ILE A 9 -14.83 26.97 -23.72
N ALA A 10 -13.53 27.27 -23.79
CA ALA A 10 -12.47 26.29 -23.57
C ALA A 10 -12.50 25.84 -22.11
N LEU A 11 -13.21 24.73 -21.84
CA LEU A 11 -13.11 23.98 -20.60
C LEU A 11 -11.70 23.37 -20.52
N MET A 12 -10.74 24.14 -20.00
CA MET A 12 -9.49 23.57 -19.49
C MET A 12 -9.82 22.80 -18.22
N SER A 13 -10.29 21.58 -18.40
CA SER A 13 -10.39 20.56 -17.36
C SER A 13 -8.98 20.35 -16.81
N VAL A 14 -8.69 20.95 -15.65
CA VAL A 14 -7.47 20.65 -14.90
C VAL A 14 -7.58 19.20 -14.46
N VAL A 15 -7.01 18.30 -15.27
CA VAL A 15 -6.76 16.92 -14.86
C VAL A 15 -5.68 17.02 -13.80
N MET A 16 -6.08 17.16 -12.53
CA MET A 16 -5.14 16.96 -11.42
C MET A 16 -4.74 15.49 -11.50
N PRO A 17 -3.46 15.17 -11.74
CA PRO A 17 -3.02 13.78 -11.63
C PRO A 17 -3.31 13.35 -10.20
N ALA A 18 -4.09 12.28 -10.05
CA ALA A 18 -4.23 11.62 -8.77
C ALA A 18 -2.80 11.24 -8.33
N LEU A 19 -2.31 11.87 -7.27
CA LEU A 19 -0.99 11.57 -6.73
C LEU A 19 -0.98 10.08 -6.37
N ALA A 20 -0.17 9.32 -7.08
CA ALA A 20 0.03 7.92 -6.78
C ALA A 20 0.80 7.84 -5.47
N VAL A 21 0.12 7.47 -4.39
CA VAL A 21 0.73 7.25 -3.09
C VAL A 21 1.63 6.03 -3.15
N THR A 22 2.82 6.17 -2.58
CA THR A 22 3.78 5.07 -2.48
C THR A 22 4.25 4.88 -1.04
N PHE A 23 4.55 3.64 -0.67
CA PHE A 23 5.28 3.36 0.56
C PHE A 23 6.77 3.32 0.24
N ASN A 24 7.56 4.03 1.03
CA ASN A 24 9.02 3.96 1.01
C ASN A 24 9.49 3.11 2.20
N CYS A 25 9.95 1.91 1.90
CA CYS A 25 10.53 0.97 2.85
C CYS A 25 12.04 0.93 2.62
N SER A 26 12.84 1.67 3.38
CA SER A 26 14.31 1.74 3.23
C SER A 26 14.80 1.95 1.78
N GLY A 27 14.12 2.82 1.02
CA GLY A 27 14.43 3.13 -0.38
C GLY A 27 13.68 2.29 -1.42
N TYR A 28 12.96 1.25 -1.00
CA TYR A 28 12.07 0.48 -1.87
C TYR A 28 10.71 1.15 -1.95
N LYS A 29 10.33 1.53 -3.18
CA LYS A 29 9.02 2.11 -3.47
C LYS A 29 8.00 1.02 -3.77
N ILE A 30 6.94 0.98 -2.99
CA ILE A 30 5.85 0.02 -3.12
C ILE A 30 4.55 0.78 -3.37
N ASP A 31 3.90 0.51 -4.50
CA ASP A 31 2.67 1.20 -4.89
C ASP A 31 1.50 0.83 -3.96
N GLU A 32 0.87 1.84 -3.33
CA GLU A 32 -0.24 1.61 -2.41
C GLU A 32 -1.39 0.87 -3.12
N SER A 33 -1.70 1.27 -4.34
CA SER A 33 -2.80 0.70 -5.13
C SER A 33 -2.63 -0.81 -5.38
N VAL A 34 -1.39 -1.28 -5.54
CA VAL A 34 -1.06 -2.69 -5.75
C VAL A 34 -1.26 -3.45 -4.43
N VAL A 35 -0.74 -2.92 -3.32
CA VAL A 35 -0.89 -3.54 -2.00
C VAL A 35 -2.35 -3.59 -1.58
N ALA A 36 -3.10 -2.51 -1.76
CA ALA A 36 -4.52 -2.44 -1.42
C ALA A 36 -5.35 -3.44 -2.24
N ARG A 37 -5.00 -3.65 -3.52
CA ARG A 37 -5.65 -4.65 -4.38
C ARG A 37 -5.38 -6.07 -3.90
N GLU A 38 -4.12 -6.41 -3.62
CA GLU A 38 -3.77 -7.75 -3.11
C GLU A 38 -4.34 -7.99 -1.71
N MET A 39 -4.36 -6.99 -0.82
CA MET A 39 -4.98 -7.07 0.49
C MET A 39 -6.46 -7.45 0.38
N LYS A 40 -7.23 -6.76 -0.47
CA LYS A 40 -8.66 -7.08 -0.71
C LYS A 40 -8.85 -8.51 -1.22
N LYS A 41 -7.98 -8.97 -2.12
CA LYS A 41 -8.02 -10.33 -2.69
C LYS A 41 -7.73 -11.39 -1.61
N ARG A 42 -6.64 -11.24 -0.86
CA ARG A 42 -6.21 -12.15 0.22
C ARG A 42 -7.25 -12.24 1.34
N ILE A 43 -7.83 -11.11 1.75
CA ILE A 43 -8.94 -11.07 2.73
C ILE A 43 -10.13 -11.88 2.23
N ARG A 44 -10.55 -11.69 0.97
CA ARG A 44 -11.69 -12.45 0.39
C ARG A 44 -11.41 -13.94 0.31
N GLN A 45 -10.16 -14.33 0.08
CA GLN A 45 -9.74 -15.74 0.02
C GLN A 45 -9.46 -16.35 1.40
N ASN A 46 -9.50 -15.55 2.48
CA ASN A 46 -9.03 -15.92 3.81
C ASN A 46 -7.60 -16.50 3.79
N ASP A 47 -6.75 -15.95 2.91
CA ASP A 47 -5.36 -16.37 2.70
C ASP A 47 -4.43 -15.35 3.35
N LEU A 48 -4.38 -15.37 4.68
CA LEU A 48 -3.56 -14.50 5.51
C LEU A 48 -2.83 -15.32 6.55
N SER A 49 -1.54 -15.02 6.72
CA SER A 49 -0.72 -15.59 7.79
C SER A 49 -0.89 -14.78 9.07
N GLN A 50 -0.42 -15.30 10.21
CA GLN A 50 -0.44 -14.60 11.50
C GLN A 50 0.95 -14.48 12.09
N SER A 51 1.28 -13.29 12.58
CA SER A 51 2.56 -13.02 13.26
C SER A 51 2.40 -11.82 14.20
N THR A 52 3.31 -11.70 15.15
CA THR A 52 3.42 -10.53 16.00
C THR A 52 4.18 -9.43 15.24
N LEU A 53 4.12 -8.18 15.72
CA LEU A 53 4.91 -7.08 15.15
C LEU A 53 6.37 -7.08 15.65
N GLY A 54 6.70 -7.90 16.64
CA GLY A 54 8.05 -8.03 17.19
C GLY A 54 8.11 -9.16 18.21
N SER A 55 9.33 -9.58 18.54
CA SER A 55 9.63 -10.73 19.41
C SER A 55 9.06 -10.62 20.84
N HIS A 56 8.80 -9.40 21.32
CA HIS A 56 8.24 -9.16 22.66
C HIS A 56 6.72 -8.93 22.68
N SER A 57 6.07 -8.84 21.52
CA SER A 57 4.62 -8.63 21.45
C SER A 57 3.87 -9.96 21.57
N THR A 58 2.77 -9.99 22.32
CA THR A 58 1.85 -11.15 22.42
C THR A 58 0.64 -11.02 21.50
N THR A 59 0.49 -9.88 20.82
CA THR A 59 -0.64 -9.63 19.93
C THR A 59 -0.34 -10.14 18.53
N PHE A 60 -1.21 -11.02 18.03
CA PHE A 60 -1.12 -11.56 16.69
C PHE A 60 -1.95 -10.74 15.71
N TYR A 61 -1.34 -10.42 14.58
CA TYR A 61 -1.96 -9.70 13.48
C TYR A 61 -1.96 -10.57 12.24
N LYS A 62 -3.01 -10.44 11.43
CA LYS A 62 -3.09 -11.08 10.12
C LYS A 62 -2.29 -10.28 9.10
N TYR A 63 -1.52 -10.95 8.27
CA TYR A 63 -0.68 -10.32 7.25
C TYR A 63 -0.59 -11.15 5.97
N PHE A 64 -0.10 -10.53 4.91
CA PHE A 64 0.48 -11.23 3.77
C PHE A 64 1.84 -10.61 3.41
N ASP A 65 2.69 -11.45 2.85
CA ASP A 65 4.00 -11.09 2.33
C ASP A 65 3.86 -10.31 1.01
N ILE A 66 4.53 -9.16 0.90
CA ILE A 66 4.56 -8.36 -0.32
C ILE A 66 5.74 -8.85 -1.17
N THR A 67 5.42 -9.48 -2.30
CA THR A 67 6.42 -9.85 -3.30
C THR A 67 6.57 -8.70 -4.29
N THR A 68 7.67 -7.95 -4.21
CA THR A 68 8.09 -7.07 -5.31
C THR A 68 8.86 -7.90 -6.33
N SER A 69 8.83 -7.54 -7.61
CA SER A 69 9.50 -8.29 -8.69
C SER A 69 10.96 -8.57 -8.34
N GLY A 70 11.28 -9.82 -7.97
CA GLY A 70 12.63 -10.28 -7.61
C GLY A 70 12.91 -10.47 -6.12
N LEU A 71 11.99 -10.11 -5.21
CA LEU A 71 12.14 -10.32 -3.77
C LEU A 71 10.99 -11.19 -3.24
N THR A 72 11.25 -12.48 -3.07
CA THR A 72 10.48 -13.32 -2.16
C THR A 72 10.81 -12.88 -0.73
N SER A 73 9.84 -12.33 0.01
CA SER A 73 10.05 -12.13 1.44
C SER A 73 10.16 -13.50 2.10
N SER A 74 11.24 -13.71 2.84
CA SER A 74 11.36 -14.83 3.75
C SER A 74 10.79 -14.39 5.10
N SER A 75 10.54 -15.34 6.01
CA SER A 75 9.98 -15.03 7.33
C SER A 75 10.84 -14.04 8.17
N SER A 76 12.09 -13.80 7.77
CA SER A 76 13.07 -12.93 8.43
C SER A 76 13.64 -11.80 7.55
N THR A 77 13.14 -11.59 6.33
CA THR A 77 13.59 -10.51 5.43
C THR A 77 12.47 -10.09 4.48
N GLY A 78 12.21 -8.79 4.32
CA GLY A 78 11.32 -8.26 3.27
C GLY A 78 10.20 -7.37 3.81
N PHE A 79 9.08 -7.36 3.08
CA PHE A 79 7.96 -6.44 3.32
C PHE A 79 6.66 -7.20 3.56
N ARG A 80 5.84 -6.72 4.50
CA ARG A 80 4.53 -7.29 4.81
C ARG A 80 3.47 -6.21 4.80
N CYS A 81 2.28 -6.60 4.40
CA CYS A 81 1.08 -5.81 4.65
C CYS A 81 0.32 -6.45 5.81
N TYR A 82 0.18 -5.74 6.91
CA TYR A 82 -0.63 -6.12 8.04
C TYR A 82 -2.07 -5.62 7.89
N THR A 83 -3.00 -6.33 8.53
CA THR A 83 -4.42 -5.99 8.54
C THR A 83 -4.86 -5.78 9.99
N ASN A 84 -5.78 -4.84 10.21
CA ASN A 84 -6.41 -4.56 11.51
C ASN A 84 -5.42 -4.19 12.64
N THR A 85 -4.34 -3.49 12.33
CA THR A 85 -3.36 -2.96 13.30
C THR A 85 -3.83 -1.66 13.97
N GLY A 86 -4.97 -1.09 13.53
CA GLY A 86 -5.49 0.18 14.04
C GLY A 86 -4.82 1.42 13.43
N THR A 87 -3.95 1.24 12.43
CA THR A 87 -3.27 2.31 11.69
C THR A 87 -3.91 2.53 10.31
N ASN A 88 -3.34 3.45 9.52
CA ASN A 88 -3.69 3.62 8.11
C ASN A 88 -3.59 2.28 7.37
N SER A 89 -4.56 2.02 6.49
CA SER A 89 -4.63 0.80 5.67
C SER A 89 -4.41 1.18 4.21
N PRO A 90 -3.55 0.47 3.46
CA PRO A 90 -2.80 -0.72 3.89
C PRO A 90 -1.63 -0.40 4.83
N ASP A 91 -1.41 -1.23 5.85
CA ASP A 91 -0.28 -1.08 6.80
C ASP A 91 0.93 -1.86 6.29
N VAL A 92 1.80 -1.16 5.55
CA VAL A 92 3.02 -1.75 4.97
C VAL A 92 4.19 -1.58 5.93
N ARG A 93 4.88 -2.68 6.20
CA ARG A 93 5.98 -2.75 7.16
C ARG A 93 7.17 -3.49 6.59
N GLU A 94 8.35 -3.10 7.03
CA GLU A 94 9.61 -3.81 6.76
C GLU A 94 10.18 -4.43 8.03
N TRP A 95 10.96 -5.50 7.87
CA TRP A 95 11.70 -6.10 8.96
C TRP A 95 13.03 -5.36 9.15
N ASP A 96 13.22 -4.73 10.32
CA ASP A 96 14.46 -4.01 10.66
C ASP A 96 15.54 -4.88 11.33
N GLY A 97 15.25 -6.18 11.52
CA GLY A 97 16.11 -7.12 12.27
C GLY A 97 15.54 -7.51 13.64
N VAL A 98 14.63 -6.71 14.20
CA VAL A 98 14.04 -6.90 15.53
C VAL A 98 12.51 -6.85 15.50
N SER A 99 11.94 -5.97 14.69
CA SER A 99 10.51 -5.71 14.58
C SER A 99 10.06 -5.37 13.17
N TRP A 100 8.75 -5.50 12.95
CA TRP A 100 8.04 -5.02 11.77
C TRP A 100 7.70 -3.54 11.95
N THR A 101 8.48 -2.69 11.30
CA THR A 101 8.42 -1.24 11.42
C THR A 101 7.63 -0.64 10.24
N PRO A 102 6.72 0.33 10.47
CA PRO A 102 5.96 0.96 9.39
C PRO A 102 6.85 1.63 8.37
N CYS A 103 6.56 1.41 7.08
CA CYS A 103 7.15 2.18 6.00
C CYS A 103 6.53 3.59 5.95
N SER A 104 7.28 4.57 5.46
CA SER A 104 6.75 5.92 5.29
C SER A 104 5.87 6.01 4.05
N GLN A 105 4.74 6.70 4.17
CA GLN A 105 3.84 6.98 3.05
C GLN A 105 4.23 8.33 2.43
N GLU A 106 4.46 8.34 1.11
CA GLU A 106 4.87 9.49 0.28
C GLU A 106 3.82 9.82 -0.78
#